data_AF-A0A9Q0GKP4-F1
#
_entry.id   AF-A0A9Q0GKP4-F1
#
_cell.length_a   1.000
_cell.length_b   1.000
_cell.length_c   1.000
_cell.angle_alpha   90.00
_cell.angle_beta   90.00
_cell.angle_gamma   90.00
#
_symmetry.space_group_name_H-M   'P 1'
#
loop_
_entity.id
_entity.type
_entity.pdbx_description
1 polymer ?
#
loop_
_entity_poly.entity_id
_entity_poly.type
_entity_poly.pdbx_seq_one_letter_code
_entity_poly.pdbx_strand_id
1 'polypeptide(L)'
;KQWADLCKTFLQEARWNHNNITPSFEDYFENAWRSVSGCLILTQAYFLLAESITEQEIDLLQSYHEILRWPSIIFRLCNDLGTSSAEISSGK
;
A
#
# COMPACT_ATOMS: atom_id res chain seq x y z
N LYS A 1 -10.47 6.27 -7.48
CA LYS A 1 -9.26 5.59 -8.01
C LYS A 1 -8.51 4.82 -6.92
N GLN A 2 -7.87 5.50 -5.96
CA GLN A 2 -7.01 4.84 -4.97
C GLN A 2 -7.70 3.76 -4.11
N TRP A 3 -8.96 3.94 -3.70
CA TRP A 3 -9.72 2.88 -3.04
C TRP A 3 -9.84 1.60 -3.89
N ALA A 4 -10.13 1.76 -5.18
CA ALA A 4 -10.23 0.61 -6.09
C ALA A 4 -8.87 -0.08 -6.26
N ASP A 5 -7.78 0.69 -6.32
CA ASP A 5 -6.43 0.14 -6.44
C ASP A 5 -5.98 -0.57 -5.15
N LEU A 6 -6.36 -0.05 -3.97
CA LEU A 6 -6.17 -0.73 -2.68
C LEU A 6 -6.96 -2.06 -2.62
N CYS A 7 -8.21 -2.06 -3.06
CA CYS A 7 -8.99 -3.30 -3.10
C CYS A 7 -8.39 -4.35 -4.04
N LYS A 8 -7.77 -3.93 -5.16
CA LYS A 8 -7.06 -4.85 -6.06
C LYS A 8 -5.83 -5.47 -5.40
N THR A 9 -5.08 -4.70 -4.62
CA THR A 9 -3.87 -5.21 -3.96
C THR A 9 -4.22 -6.16 -2.81
N PHE A 10 -5.30 -5.88 -2.07
CA PHE A 10 -5.89 -6.84 -1.12
C PHE A 10 -6.37 -8.13 -1.79
N LEU A 11 -7.05 -8.01 -2.94
CA LEU A 11 -7.49 -9.18 -3.69
C LEU A 11 -6.29 -10.03 -4.15
N GLN A 12 -5.17 -9.41 -4.53
CA GLN A 12 -3.97 -10.14 -4.92
C GLN A 12 -3.36 -10.91 -3.73
N GLU A 13 -3.26 -10.30 -2.54
CA GLU A 13 -2.82 -11.01 -1.33
C GLU A 13 -3.76 -12.15 -0.94
N ALA A 14 -5.08 -11.91 -1.04
CA ALA A 14 -6.08 -12.95 -0.79
C ALA A 14 -5.94 -14.12 -1.77
N ARG A 15 -5.61 -13.86 -3.04
CA ARG A 15 -5.33 -14.90 -4.04
C ARG A 15 -4.06 -15.68 -3.73
N TRP A 16 -2.99 -15.01 -3.31
CA TRP A 16 -1.77 -15.71 -2.89
C TRP A 16 -2.04 -16.63 -1.71
N ASN A 17 -2.70 -16.11 -0.67
CA ASN A 17 -3.07 -16.88 0.51
C ASN A 17 -3.99 -18.06 0.17
N HIS A 18 -5.08 -17.83 -0.58
CA HIS A 18 -6.04 -18.89 -0.92
C HIS A 18 -5.42 -20.03 -1.75
N ASN A 19 -4.46 -19.71 -2.61
CA ASN A 19 -3.81 -20.71 -3.47
C ASN A 19 -2.49 -21.25 -2.89
N ASN A 20 -2.14 -20.91 -1.63
CA ASN A 20 -0.87 -21.26 -0.99
C ASN A 20 0.36 -20.87 -1.84
N ILE A 21 0.31 -19.71 -2.49
CA ILE A 21 1.42 -19.19 -3.29
C ILE A 21 2.27 -18.29 -2.40
N THR A 22 3.56 -18.62 -2.28
CA THR A 22 4.57 -17.71 -1.74
C THR A 22 5.18 -16.92 -2.91
N PRO A 23 4.87 -15.62 -3.06
CA PRO A 23 5.47 -14.79 -4.11
C PRO A 23 6.98 -14.60 -3.90
N SER A 24 7.69 -14.18 -4.96
CA SER A 24 9.04 -13.64 -4.82
C SER A 24 9.01 -12.37 -3.96
N PHE A 25 10.15 -11.96 -3.41
CA PHE A 25 10.22 -10.71 -2.67
C PHE A 25 9.81 -9.53 -3.54
N GLU A 26 10.27 -9.48 -4.79
CA GLU A 26 9.94 -8.42 -5.75
C GLU A 26 8.44 -8.38 -6.06
N ASP A 27 7.82 -9.54 -6.34
CA ASP A 27 6.38 -9.62 -6.63
C ASP A 27 5.52 -9.25 -5.41
N TYR A 28 5.90 -9.75 -4.23
CA TYR A 28 5.26 -9.38 -2.97
C TYR A 28 5.34 -7.88 -2.78
N PHE A 29 6.56 -7.34 -2.82
CA PHE A 29 6.82 -5.99 -2.39
C PHE A 29 6.14 -4.97 -3.28
N GLU A 30 6.09 -5.22 -4.59
CA GLU A 30 5.38 -4.36 -5.54
C GLU A 30 3.88 -4.29 -5.22
N ASN A 31 3.26 -5.34 -4.69
CA ASN A 31 1.89 -5.27 -4.20
C ASN A 31 1.80 -4.66 -2.77
N ALA A 32 2.74 -5.03 -1.90
CA ALA A 32 2.69 -4.82 -0.46
C ALA A 32 2.76 -3.34 -0.05
N TRP A 33 3.60 -2.54 -0.71
CA TRP A 33 3.69 -1.10 -0.39
C TRP A 33 2.40 -0.35 -0.74
N ARG A 34 1.57 -0.90 -1.63
CA ARG A 34 0.24 -0.36 -1.94
C ARG A 34 -0.83 -0.91 -0.99
N SER A 35 -0.78 -2.20 -0.65
CA SER A 35 -1.75 -2.84 0.26
C SER A 35 -1.67 -2.33 1.70
N VAL A 36 -0.53 -1.77 2.14
CA VAL A 36 -0.41 -1.18 3.49
C VAL A 36 -1.25 0.09 3.68
N SER A 37 -1.96 0.57 2.64
CA SER A 37 -2.84 1.75 2.66
C SER A 37 -2.16 3.12 2.86
N GLY A 38 -0.83 3.18 2.98
CA GLY A 38 -0.08 4.42 3.19
C GLY A 38 -0.40 5.52 2.17
N CYS A 39 -0.41 5.17 0.88
CA CYS A 39 -0.74 6.13 -0.19
C CYS A 39 -2.16 6.69 -0.08
N LEU A 40 -3.12 5.84 0.32
CA LEU A 40 -4.50 6.24 0.51
C LEU A 40 -4.61 7.22 1.68
N ILE A 41 -4.03 6.87 2.84
CA ILE A 41 -4.05 7.73 4.03
C ILE A 41 -3.45 9.10 3.72
N LEU A 42 -2.27 9.15 3.10
CA LEU A 42 -1.59 10.40 2.75
C LEU A 42 -2.38 11.24 1.75
N THR A 43 -3.00 10.61 0.76
CA THR A 43 -3.82 11.32 -0.23
C THR A 43 -5.08 11.90 0.42
N GLN A 44 -5.78 11.11 1.26
CA GLN A 44 -6.94 11.62 2.00
C GLN A 44 -6.54 12.75 2.95
N ALA A 45 -5.41 12.63 3.66
CA ALA A 45 -4.90 13.68 4.53
C ALA A 45 -4.60 14.97 3.76
N TYR A 46 -4.00 14.87 2.57
CA TYR A 46 -3.76 16.03 1.71
C TYR A 46 -5.07 16.72 1.31
N PHE A 47 -6.08 15.98 0.84
CA PHE A 47 -7.39 16.56 0.50
C PHE A 47 -8.11 17.19 1.70
N LEU A 48 -7.85 16.71 2.92
CA LEU A 48 -8.45 17.26 4.15
C LEU A 48 -7.73 18.51 4.66
N LEU A 49 -6.42 18.64 4.43
CA LEU A 49 -5.58 19.67 5.02
C LEU A 49 -5.18 20.78 4.04
N ALA A 50 -5.20 20.53 2.74
CA ALA A 50 -4.81 21.51 1.74
C ALA A 50 -5.84 22.64 1.64
N GLU A 51 -5.37 23.89 1.71
CA GLU A 51 -6.21 25.08 1.54
C GLU A 51 -6.65 25.28 0.08
N SER A 52 -5.85 24.80 -0.86
CA SER A 52 -6.15 24.79 -2.30
C SER A 52 -5.46 23.60 -2.96
N ILE A 53 -6.03 23.12 -4.06
CA ILE A 53 -5.58 21.92 -4.76
C ILE A 53 -5.57 22.19 -6.26
N THR A 54 -4.43 21.90 -6.90
CA THR A 54 -4.24 22.05 -8.34
C THR A 54 -4.40 20.72 -9.08
N GLU A 55 -4.68 20.78 -10.38
CA GLU A 55 -4.74 19.58 -11.23
C GLU A 55 -3.40 18.84 -11.29
N GLN A 56 -2.29 19.58 -11.31
CA GLN A 56 -0.94 18.98 -11.29
C GLN A 56 -0.70 18.16 -10.02
N GLU A 57 -1.15 18.66 -8.86
CA GLU A 57 -1.04 17.92 -7.60
C GLU A 57 -1.92 16.67 -7.60
N ILE A 58 -3.14 16.76 -8.16
CA ILE A 58 -4.00 15.58 -8.33
C ILE A 58 -3.31 14.52 -9.21
N ASP A 59 -2.67 14.92 -10.30
CA ASP A 59 -1.94 14.00 -11.18
C ASP A 59 -0.74 13.33 -10.48
N LEU A 60 -0.01 14.07 -9.65
CA LEU A 60 1.07 13.52 -8.81
C LEU A 60 0.54 12.47 -7.81
N LEU A 61 -0.59 12.75 -7.16
CA LEU A 61 -1.23 11.81 -6.22
C LEU A 61 -1.76 10.57 -6.94
N GLN A 62 -2.28 10.73 -8.16
CA GLN A 62 -2.82 9.65 -8.96
C GLN A 62 -1.78 8.76 -9.64
N SER A 63 -0.56 9.27 -9.85
CA SER A 63 0.58 8.55 -10.42
C SER A 63 1.40 7.80 -9.37
N TYR A 64 1.00 7.88 -8.09
CA TYR A 64 1.77 7.35 -6.97
C TYR A 64 3.19 7.92 -6.94
N HIS A 65 3.29 9.25 -7.08
CA HIS A 65 4.56 9.96 -7.00
C HIS A 65 5.36 9.56 -5.75
N GLU A 66 6.69 9.70 -5.81
CA GLU A 66 7.63 9.25 -4.79
C GLU A 66 7.30 9.73 -3.37
N ILE A 67 6.68 10.91 -3.27
CA ILE A 67 6.18 11.49 -2.02
C ILE A 67 5.14 10.63 -1.29
N LEU A 68 4.39 9.81 -2.02
CA LEU A 68 3.46 8.82 -1.47
C LEU A 68 4.14 7.45 -1.32
N ARG A 69 4.96 7.07 -2.31
CA ARG A 69 5.56 5.73 -2.40
C ARG A 69 6.57 5.49 -1.28
N TRP A 70 7.53 6.39 -1.06
CA TRP A 70 8.59 6.17 -0.06
C TRP A 70 8.07 6.05 1.37
N PRO A 71 7.16 6.92 1.86
CA PRO A 71 6.57 6.73 3.18
C PRO A 71 5.77 5.42 3.29
N SER A 72 5.09 5.01 2.21
CA SER A 72 4.33 3.75 2.20
C SER A 72 5.24 2.53 2.24
N ILE A 73 6.40 2.58 1.58
CA ILE A 73 7.46 1.56 1.68
C ILE A 73 7.95 1.43 3.11
N ILE A 74 8.29 2.55 3.76
CA ILE A 74 8.73 2.56 5.16
C ILE A 74 7.61 1.98 6.05
N PHE A 75 6.37 2.42 5.85
CA PHE A 75 5.23 1.94 6.62
C PHE A 75 5.02 0.43 6.47
N ARG A 76 5.10 -0.10 5.24
CA ARG A 76 5.04 -1.55 4.97
C ARG A 76 6.15 -2.29 5.71
N LEU A 77 7.41 -1.86 5.58
CA LEU A 77 8.53 -2.53 6.24
C LEU A 77 8.40 -2.53 7.77
N CYS A 78 7.98 -1.41 8.37
CA CYS A 78 7.73 -1.33 9.80
C CYS A 78 6.55 -2.23 10.25
N ASN A 79 5.48 -2.27 9.45
CA ASN A 79 4.32 -3.12 9.72
C ASN A 79 4.69 -4.61 9.68
N ASP A 80 5.39 -5.05 8.63
CA ASP A 80 5.83 -6.44 8.47
C ASP A 80 6.78 -6.83 9.61
N LEU A 81 7.76 -5.99 9.94
CA LEU A 81 8.66 -6.24 11.06
C LEU A 81 7.90 -6.40 12.38
N GLY A 82 6.93 -5.52 12.63
CA GLY A 82 6.13 -5.52 13.87
C GLY A 82 5.10 -6.64 13.97
N THR A 83 4.67 -7.23 12.85
CA THR A 83 3.59 -8.24 12.82
C THR A 83 4.07 -9.64 12.47
N SER A 84 5.25 -9.77 11.85
CA SER A 84 5.82 -11.02 11.33
C SER A 84 5.70 -12.22 12.27
N SER A 85 6.06 -12.08 13.54
CA SER A 85 6.02 -13.19 14.51
C SER A 85 4.60 -13.73 14.72
N ALA A 86 3.61 -12.84 14.80
CA ALA A 86 2.21 -13.22 14.93
C ALA A 86 1.67 -13.83 13.65
N GLU A 87 2.00 -13.25 12.50
CA GLU A 87 1.56 -13.75 11.19
C GLU A 87 2.07 -15.16 10.91
N ILE A 88 3.36 -15.41 11.15
CA ILE A 88 3.98 -16.74 11.02
C ILE A 88 3.29 -17.75 11.93
N SER A 89 2.99 -17.39 13.18
CA SER A 89 2.27 -18.28 14.10
C SER A 89 0.84 -18.60 13.65
N SER A 90 0.21 -17.70 12.88
CA SER A 90 -1.12 -17.89 12.30
C SER A 90 -1.11 -18.59 10.94
N GLY A 91 0.07 -18.96 10.43
CA GLY A 91 0.23 -19.63 9.14
C GLY A 91 0.21 -18.69 7.93
N LYS A 92 0.54 -17.41 8.13
CA LYS A 92 0.81 -16.44 7.07
C LYS A 92 2.31 -16.27 6.85
#